data_AF-A0A225UK95-F1
#
_entry.id   AF-A0A225UK95-F1
#
_cell.length_a   1.000
_cell.length_b   1.000
_cell.length_c   1.000
_cell.angle_alpha   90.00
_cell.angle_beta   90.00
_cell.angle_gamma   90.00
#
_symmetry.space_group_name_H-M   'P 1'
#
loop_
_entity.id
_entity.type
_entity.pdbx_description
1 polymer ?
#
loop_
_entity_poly.entity_id
_entity_poly.type
_entity_poly.pdbx_seq_one_letter_code
_entity_poly.pdbx_strand_id
1 'polypeptide(L)'
;MFPGIPERLEFVAEYCLASLVYHYSYLKEQLSPEHQLFETPLFQYPELQFQLFERVKTGDGSENSRIRPTGIPPHVSVLCEMKWLKQSVVEALSRIESTRVETVKDIIGELEARAIGAGTVTYDGLNDAIRSCLQETGVDDLVQRLTIPVQQTPDATTDNQDNERMLAHFWGGQFRRVPTDFQVPDCSTRQAWILWRCGNGVKQWPPFRLLDGRDMPDRKQQRRLSDLRFVMKKLELDAASKNLLQHSQSIEDATSVYLACVDSVAVESRTERSRKRRRGQLSWSTIAKLLRQQKKKK
;
A
#
# COMPACT_ATOMS: atom_id res chain seq x y z
N MET A 1 12.07 -18.72 -24.46
CA MET A 1 12.61 -19.12 -23.14
C MET A 1 13.58 -20.31 -23.20
N PHE A 2 13.41 -21.27 -24.12
CA PHE A 2 14.28 -22.45 -24.17
C PHE A 2 14.90 -22.66 -25.56
N PRO A 3 15.98 -21.92 -25.91
CA PRO A 3 16.65 -22.10 -27.20
C PRO A 3 17.36 -23.46 -27.24
N GLY A 4 17.03 -24.29 -28.24
CA GLY A 4 17.68 -25.59 -28.48
C GLY A 4 16.99 -26.82 -27.89
N ILE A 5 15.73 -26.71 -27.43
CA ILE A 5 14.95 -27.88 -27.00
C ILE A 5 14.58 -28.76 -28.21
N PRO A 6 14.79 -30.09 -28.16
CA PRO A 6 14.29 -31.02 -29.18
C PRO A 6 12.76 -30.99 -29.26
N GLU A 7 12.18 -31.05 -30.46
CA GLU A 7 10.70 -31.00 -30.69
C GLU A 7 9.93 -31.99 -29.81
N ARG A 8 10.49 -33.19 -29.57
CA ARG A 8 9.91 -34.21 -28.67
C ARG A 8 9.72 -33.77 -27.21
N LEU A 9 10.33 -32.66 -26.78
CA LEU A 9 10.26 -32.12 -25.42
C LEU A 9 9.53 -30.76 -25.36
N GLU A 10 8.95 -30.30 -26.47
CA GLU A 10 8.21 -29.03 -26.53
C GLU A 10 7.10 -28.96 -25.47
N PHE A 11 6.38 -30.07 -25.29
CA PHE A 11 5.35 -30.22 -24.27
C PHE A 11 5.87 -30.01 -22.84
N VAL A 12 7.04 -30.55 -22.50
CA VAL A 12 7.63 -30.33 -21.16
C VAL A 12 7.98 -28.86 -20.97
N ALA A 13 8.47 -28.20 -22.02
CA ALA A 13 8.81 -26.79 -22.02
C ALA A 13 7.57 -25.89 -21.78
N GLU A 14 6.40 -26.26 -22.31
CA GLU A 14 5.12 -25.56 -22.05
C GLU A 14 4.77 -25.58 -20.55
N TYR A 15 4.89 -26.74 -19.89
CA TYR A 15 4.60 -26.86 -18.46
C TYR A 15 5.65 -26.17 -17.59
N CYS A 16 6.93 -26.22 -17.98
CA CYS A 16 7.97 -25.43 -17.32
C CYS A 16 7.69 -23.93 -17.43
N LEU A 17 7.25 -23.45 -18.61
CA LEU A 17 6.85 -22.06 -18.80
C LEU A 17 5.63 -21.71 -17.94
N ALA A 18 4.59 -22.54 -17.94
CA ALA A 18 3.40 -22.32 -17.10
C ALA A 18 3.74 -22.27 -15.60
N SER A 19 4.67 -23.11 -15.14
CA SER A 19 5.15 -23.11 -13.76
C SER A 19 5.91 -21.82 -13.41
N LEU A 20 6.76 -21.32 -14.33
CA LEU A 20 7.46 -20.05 -14.16
C LEU A 20 6.49 -18.86 -14.11
N VAL A 21 5.45 -18.87 -14.96
CA VAL A 21 4.41 -17.84 -14.98
C VAL A 21 3.58 -17.87 -13.70
N TYR A 22 3.20 -19.05 -13.21
CA TYR A 22 2.43 -19.21 -11.98
C TYR A 22 3.20 -18.73 -10.75
N HIS A 23 4.49 -19.06 -10.67
CA HIS A 23 5.36 -18.67 -9.55
C HIS A 23 6.07 -17.33 -9.75
N TYR A 24 5.63 -16.51 -10.71
CA TYR A 24 6.30 -15.26 -11.08
C TYR A 24 6.53 -14.32 -9.88
N SER A 25 5.49 -14.08 -9.07
CA SER A 25 5.56 -13.25 -7.87
C SER A 25 6.51 -13.83 -6.82
N TYR A 26 6.37 -15.13 -6.54
CA TYR A 26 7.21 -15.85 -5.58
C TYR A 26 8.70 -15.79 -5.96
N LEU A 27 9.03 -16.01 -7.24
CA LEU A 27 10.41 -15.96 -7.73
C LEU A 27 10.99 -14.54 -7.62
N LYS A 28 10.17 -13.51 -7.85
CA LYS A 28 10.58 -12.10 -7.73
C LYS A 28 10.86 -11.69 -6.28
N GLU A 29 10.14 -12.28 -5.32
CA GLU A 29 10.31 -12.01 -3.89
C GLU A 29 11.50 -12.77 -3.27
N GLN A 30 11.77 -13.99 -3.74
CA GLN A 30 12.76 -14.88 -3.12
C GLN A 30 14.14 -14.86 -3.79
N LEU A 31 14.23 -14.56 -5.08
CA LEU A 31 15.51 -14.53 -5.79
C LEU A 31 16.20 -13.16 -5.71
N SER A 32 17.54 -13.19 -5.76
CA SER A 32 18.34 -11.96 -5.83
C SER A 32 17.99 -11.14 -7.09
N PRO A 33 17.91 -9.80 -7.02
CA PRO A 33 17.67 -8.95 -8.19
C PRO A 33 18.67 -9.11 -9.34
N GLU A 34 19.85 -9.67 -9.08
CA GLU A 34 20.90 -9.95 -10.07
C GLU A 34 20.77 -11.35 -10.70
N HIS A 35 19.71 -12.08 -10.41
CA HIS A 35 19.54 -13.44 -10.91
C HIS A 35 19.26 -13.44 -12.43
N GLN A 36 20.03 -14.23 -13.19
CA GLN A 36 19.96 -14.31 -14.67
C GLN A 36 18.57 -14.63 -15.22
N LEU A 37 17.71 -15.26 -14.41
CA LEU A 37 16.32 -15.56 -14.76
C LEU A 37 15.51 -14.27 -15.03
N PHE A 38 15.87 -13.15 -14.39
CA PHE A 38 15.28 -11.84 -14.67
C PHE A 38 15.75 -11.20 -15.98
N GLU A 39 16.79 -11.74 -16.62
CA GLU A 39 17.22 -11.35 -17.97
C GLU A 39 16.39 -12.04 -19.07
N THR A 40 15.48 -12.94 -18.69
CA THR A 40 14.61 -13.62 -19.66
C THR A 40 13.39 -12.76 -20.04
N PRO A 41 12.87 -12.88 -21.27
CA PRO A 41 11.75 -12.04 -21.74
C PRO A 41 10.50 -12.10 -20.86
N LEU A 42 10.26 -13.24 -20.20
CA LEU A 42 9.12 -13.41 -19.29
C LEU A 42 9.17 -12.44 -18.09
N PHE A 43 10.38 -12.11 -17.61
CA PHE A 43 10.59 -11.23 -16.45
C PHE A 43 10.94 -9.79 -16.82
N GLN A 44 11.35 -9.56 -18.08
CA GLN A 44 11.61 -8.22 -18.60
C GLN A 44 10.33 -7.48 -19.02
N TYR A 45 9.31 -8.21 -19.51
CA TYR A 45 8.08 -7.63 -20.03
C TYR A 45 6.87 -8.04 -19.17
N PRO A 46 6.40 -7.18 -18.25
CA PRO A 46 5.28 -7.50 -17.35
C PRO A 46 3.99 -7.85 -18.07
N GLU A 47 3.69 -7.21 -19.20
CA GLU A 47 2.48 -7.49 -19.98
C GLU A 47 2.43 -8.91 -20.53
N LEU A 48 3.60 -9.46 -20.91
CA LEU A 48 3.71 -10.82 -21.39
C LEU A 48 3.34 -11.83 -20.29
N GLN A 49 3.71 -11.54 -19.05
CA GLN A 49 3.33 -12.37 -17.91
C GLN A 49 1.82 -12.35 -17.68
N PHE A 50 1.16 -11.18 -17.75
CA PHE A 50 -0.30 -11.09 -17.60
C PHE A 50 -1.04 -11.89 -18.67
N GLN A 51 -0.64 -11.73 -19.94
CA GLN A 51 -1.23 -12.47 -21.06
C GLN A 51 -1.02 -13.98 -20.94
N LEU A 52 0.16 -14.42 -20.47
CA LEU A 52 0.44 -15.83 -20.27
C LEU A 52 -0.29 -16.38 -19.04
N PHE A 53 -0.47 -15.57 -17.99
CA PHE A 53 -1.14 -15.99 -16.76
C PHE A 53 -2.60 -16.37 -17.00
N GLU A 54 -3.33 -15.64 -17.84
CA GLU A 54 -4.71 -16.01 -18.24
C GLU A 54 -4.79 -17.38 -18.92
N ARG A 55 -3.69 -17.83 -19.55
CA ARG A 55 -3.60 -19.13 -20.22
C ARG A 55 -3.16 -20.24 -19.27
N VAL A 56 -2.65 -19.92 -18.09
CA VAL A 56 -2.24 -20.90 -17.08
C VAL A 56 -3.47 -21.45 -16.37
N LYS A 57 -3.73 -22.74 -16.58
CA LYS A 57 -4.76 -23.48 -15.84
C LYS A 57 -4.09 -24.26 -14.72
N THR A 58 -4.46 -23.95 -13.47
CA THR A 58 -4.09 -24.78 -12.32
C THR A 58 -5.18 -25.81 -12.10
N GLY A 59 -4.79 -27.07 -11.93
CA GLY A 59 -5.70 -28.19 -11.74
C GLY A 59 -5.11 -29.19 -10.76
N ASP A 60 -5.99 -30.02 -10.21
CA ASP A 60 -5.69 -31.10 -9.27
C ASP A 60 -5.17 -32.38 -9.94
N GLY A 61 -4.93 -32.34 -11.25
CA GLY A 61 -4.51 -33.50 -12.04
C GLY A 61 -5.68 -34.40 -12.50
N SER A 62 -6.92 -33.92 -12.44
CA SER A 62 -8.09 -34.63 -12.98
C SER A 62 -8.04 -34.84 -14.50
N GLU A 63 -8.91 -35.72 -15.00
CA GLU A 63 -8.89 -36.44 -16.29
C GLU A 63 -8.59 -35.60 -17.54
N ASN A 64 -8.79 -34.29 -17.51
CA ASN A 64 -8.50 -33.36 -18.61
C ASN A 64 -7.04 -32.88 -18.68
N SER A 65 -6.17 -33.28 -17.75
CA SER A 65 -4.76 -32.91 -17.72
C SER A 65 -3.92 -33.82 -18.62
N ARG A 66 -3.21 -33.24 -19.60
CA ARG A 66 -2.35 -33.99 -20.54
C ARG A 66 -1.11 -34.60 -19.88
N ILE A 67 -0.61 -33.98 -18.80
CA ILE A 67 0.37 -34.60 -17.89
C ILE A 67 -0.37 -35.17 -16.70
N ARG A 68 -0.33 -36.49 -16.56
CA ARG A 68 -0.63 -37.17 -15.30
C ARG A 68 0.66 -37.30 -14.52
N PRO A 69 0.74 -36.81 -13.27
CA PRO A 69 1.89 -37.04 -12.42
C PRO A 69 2.11 -38.56 -12.22
N THR A 70 3.14 -39.11 -12.86
CA THR A 70 3.46 -40.53 -12.74
C THR A 70 4.21 -40.76 -11.42
N GLY A 71 3.47 -41.25 -10.42
CA GLY A 71 4.04 -41.56 -9.10
C GLY A 71 3.55 -40.69 -7.96
N ILE A 72 2.47 -39.92 -8.12
CA ILE A 72 1.78 -39.33 -6.95
C ILE A 72 1.28 -40.48 -6.07
N PRO A 73 1.74 -40.60 -4.82
CA PRO A 73 1.24 -41.63 -3.93
C PRO A 73 -0.25 -41.40 -3.64
N PRO A 74 -1.06 -42.47 -3.48
CA PRO A 74 -2.52 -42.37 -3.36
C PRO A 74 -3.00 -41.45 -2.23
N HIS A 75 -2.20 -41.29 -1.17
CA HIS A 75 -2.55 -40.40 -0.06
C HIS A 75 -2.70 -38.93 -0.48
N VAL A 76 -2.00 -38.47 -1.52
CA VAL A 76 -2.12 -37.08 -1.99
C VAL A 76 -3.48 -36.85 -2.65
N SER A 77 -3.94 -37.80 -3.47
CA SER A 77 -5.29 -37.76 -4.07
C SER A 77 -6.37 -37.77 -2.98
N VAL A 78 -6.22 -38.63 -1.96
CA VAL A 78 -7.11 -38.65 -0.80
C VAL A 78 -7.09 -37.32 -0.05
N LEU A 79 -5.92 -36.71 0.17
CA LEU A 79 -5.83 -35.40 0.83
C LEU A 79 -6.50 -34.28 0.02
N CYS A 80 -6.41 -34.32 -1.31
CA CYS A 80 -7.13 -33.39 -2.18
C CYS A 80 -8.65 -33.57 -2.06
N GLU A 81 -9.15 -34.81 -2.08
CA GLU A 81 -10.57 -35.12 -1.86
C GLU A 81 -11.04 -34.68 -0.47
N MET A 82 -10.25 -34.92 0.58
CA MET A 82 -10.56 -34.46 1.94
C MET A 82 -10.60 -32.93 2.03
N LYS A 83 -9.71 -32.23 1.32
CA LYS A 83 -9.72 -30.77 1.25
C LYS A 83 -10.99 -30.26 0.56
N TRP A 84 -11.38 -30.88 -0.56
CA TRP A 84 -12.62 -30.54 -1.25
C TRP A 84 -13.85 -30.81 -0.39
N LEU A 85 -13.91 -31.98 0.26
CA LEU A 85 -14.99 -32.36 1.17
C LEU A 85 -15.10 -31.38 2.34
N LYS A 86 -13.97 -30.99 2.95
CA LYS A 86 -13.94 -29.96 3.98
C LYS A 86 -14.54 -28.64 3.49
N GLN A 87 -14.15 -28.21 2.29
CA GLN A 87 -14.62 -26.94 1.73
C GLN A 87 -16.11 -26.99 1.40
N SER A 88 -16.58 -28.11 0.85
CA SER A 88 -18.00 -28.37 0.59
C SER A 88 -18.83 -28.38 1.88
N VAL A 89 -18.34 -29.01 2.95
CA VAL A 89 -19.01 -29.00 4.27
C VAL A 89 -19.09 -27.58 4.86
N VAL A 90 -18.01 -26.80 4.79
CA VAL A 90 -18.00 -25.40 5.26
C VAL A 90 -19.02 -24.57 4.48
N GLU A 91 -19.08 -24.75 3.16
CA GLU A 91 -20.06 -24.06 2.32
C GLU A 91 -21.49 -24.47 2.67
N ALA A 92 -21.76 -25.78 2.82
CA ALA A 92 -23.07 -26.27 3.23
C ALA A 92 -23.51 -25.70 4.58
N LEU A 93 -22.60 -25.65 5.57
CA LEU A 93 -22.87 -25.06 6.88
C LEU A 93 -23.19 -23.56 6.79
N SER A 94 -22.47 -22.81 5.94
CA SER A 94 -22.75 -21.39 5.72
C SER A 94 -24.12 -21.16 5.08
N ARG A 95 -24.54 -22.00 4.13
CA ARG A 95 -25.88 -21.96 3.55
C ARG A 95 -26.96 -22.28 4.59
N ILE A 96 -26.73 -23.29 5.44
CA ILE A 96 -27.63 -23.63 6.55
C ILE A 96 -27.76 -22.45 7.52
N GLU A 97 -26.66 -21.81 7.95
CA GLU A 97 -26.69 -20.57 8.75
C GLU A 97 -27.59 -19.51 8.10
N SER A 98 -27.33 -19.22 6.83
CA SER A 98 -28.05 -18.17 6.10
C SER A 98 -29.54 -18.46 6.07
N THR A 99 -29.93 -19.69 5.70
CA THR A 99 -31.34 -20.11 5.68
C THR A 99 -31.96 -20.09 7.07
N ARG A 100 -31.22 -20.41 8.14
CA ARG A 100 -31.71 -20.33 9.51
C ARG A 100 -32.01 -18.89 9.91
N VAL A 101 -31.11 -17.96 9.61
CA VAL A 101 -31.30 -16.54 9.91
C VAL A 101 -32.51 -15.99 9.15
N GLU A 102 -32.64 -16.33 7.87
CA GLU A 102 -33.75 -15.91 7.03
C GLU A 102 -35.09 -16.47 7.52
N THR A 103 -35.18 -17.77 7.78
CA THR A 103 -36.41 -18.40 8.30
C THR A 103 -36.83 -17.84 9.66
N VAL A 104 -35.89 -17.58 10.58
CA VAL A 104 -36.21 -16.95 11.86
C VAL A 104 -36.74 -15.54 11.65
N LYS A 105 -36.13 -14.77 10.75
CA LYS A 105 -36.60 -13.43 10.40
C LYS A 105 -38.02 -13.46 9.82
N ASP A 106 -38.30 -14.39 8.91
CA ASP A 106 -39.63 -14.53 8.30
C ASP A 106 -40.69 -14.92 9.34
N ILE A 107 -40.37 -15.85 10.24
CA ILE A 107 -41.28 -16.23 11.34
C ILE A 107 -41.57 -15.03 12.25
N ILE A 108 -40.55 -14.26 12.62
CA ILE A 108 -40.73 -13.06 13.46
C ILE A 108 -41.62 -12.04 12.75
N GLY A 109 -41.35 -11.75 11.47
CA GLY A 109 -42.16 -10.82 10.69
C GLY A 109 -43.63 -11.24 10.58
N GLU A 110 -43.89 -12.53 10.34
CA GLU A 110 -45.26 -13.07 10.32
C GLU A 110 -45.96 -12.99 11.68
N LEU A 111 -45.24 -13.24 12.77
CA LEU A 111 -45.78 -13.11 14.14
C LEU A 111 -46.12 -11.65 14.47
N GLU A 112 -45.27 -10.71 14.07
CA GLU A 112 -45.50 -9.29 14.28
C GLU A 112 -46.68 -8.77 13.45
N ALA A 113 -46.78 -9.17 12.18
CA ALA A 113 -47.91 -8.83 11.32
C ALA A 113 -49.25 -9.31 11.91
N ARG A 114 -49.27 -10.52 12.48
CA ARG A 114 -50.45 -11.07 13.17
C ARG A 114 -50.77 -10.34 14.47
N ALA A 115 -49.76 -9.96 15.25
CA ALA A 115 -49.95 -9.23 16.50
C ALA A 115 -50.54 -7.82 16.25
N ILE A 116 -50.11 -7.16 15.16
CA ILE A 116 -50.71 -5.90 14.71
C ILE A 116 -52.18 -6.11 14.30
N GLY A 117 -52.48 -7.16 13.51
CA GLY A 117 -53.85 -7.49 13.11
C GLY A 117 -54.80 -7.83 14.27
N ALA A 118 -54.25 -8.34 15.38
CA ALA A 118 -54.99 -8.61 16.62
C ALA A 118 -55.14 -7.38 17.54
N GLY A 119 -54.65 -6.20 17.13
CA GLY A 119 -54.72 -4.97 17.91
C GLY A 119 -53.74 -4.94 19.09
N THR A 120 -52.73 -5.81 19.11
CA THR A 120 -51.66 -5.81 20.12
C THR A 120 -50.53 -4.89 19.68
N VAL A 121 -50.07 -3.99 20.56
CA VAL A 121 -48.97 -3.07 20.25
C VAL A 121 -47.65 -3.84 20.19
N THR A 122 -47.10 -4.02 18.99
CA THR A 122 -45.76 -4.59 18.77
C THR A 122 -44.69 -3.49 18.79
N TYR A 123 -43.44 -3.88 18.99
CA TYR A 123 -42.31 -2.94 18.94
C TYR A 123 -42.21 -2.27 17.57
N ASP A 124 -42.25 -3.05 16.48
CA ASP A 124 -42.16 -2.52 15.13
C ASP A 124 -43.37 -1.66 14.77
N GLY A 125 -44.58 -2.08 15.14
CA GLY A 125 -45.78 -1.26 14.93
C GLY A 125 -45.72 0.07 15.68
N LEU A 126 -45.19 0.09 16.91
CA LEU A 126 -44.96 1.32 17.67
C LEU A 126 -43.84 2.17 17.05
N ASN A 127 -42.75 1.55 16.60
CA ASN A 127 -41.62 2.22 15.98
C ASN A 127 -42.03 2.86 14.64
N ASP A 128 -42.81 2.16 13.83
CA ASP A 128 -43.36 2.65 12.57
C ASP A 128 -44.40 3.74 12.81
N ALA A 129 -45.25 3.62 13.84
CA ALA A 129 -46.16 4.70 14.23
C ALA A 129 -45.40 5.94 14.69
N ILE A 130 -44.36 5.78 15.51
CA ILE A 130 -43.49 6.89 15.94
C ILE A 130 -42.78 7.51 14.73
N ARG A 131 -42.20 6.71 13.83
CA ARG A 131 -41.57 7.20 12.59
C ARG A 131 -42.57 7.96 11.72
N SER A 132 -43.77 7.42 11.53
CA SER A 132 -44.82 8.06 10.74
C SER A 132 -45.24 9.38 11.37
N CYS A 133 -45.45 9.44 12.69
CA CYS A 133 -45.74 10.69 13.39
C CYS A 133 -44.59 11.71 13.30
N LEU A 134 -43.33 11.27 13.40
CA LEU A 134 -42.16 12.14 13.24
C LEU A 134 -42.01 12.67 11.81
N GLN A 135 -42.40 11.89 10.81
CA GLN A 135 -42.46 12.31 9.40
C GLN A 135 -43.61 13.28 9.15
N GLU A 136 -44.81 12.99 9.64
CA GLU A 136 -45.99 13.85 9.52
C GLU A 136 -45.79 15.22 10.21
N THR A 137 -45.06 15.24 11.33
CA THR A 137 -44.72 16.49 12.04
C THR A 137 -43.51 17.22 11.45
N GLY A 138 -42.87 16.69 10.40
CA GLY A 138 -41.70 17.28 9.74
C GLY A 138 -40.43 17.29 10.60
N VAL A 139 -40.44 16.61 11.75
CA VAL A 139 -39.31 16.52 12.68
C VAL A 139 -38.21 15.61 12.09
N ASP A 140 -38.60 14.57 11.34
CA ASP A 140 -37.65 13.66 10.66
C ASP A 140 -36.75 14.43 9.68
N ASP A 141 -37.31 15.35 8.89
CA ASP A 141 -36.57 16.20 7.95
C ASP A 141 -35.64 17.20 8.68
N LEU A 142 -36.05 17.70 9.84
CA LEU A 142 -35.24 18.59 10.68
C LEU A 142 -34.05 17.83 11.31
N VAL A 143 -34.28 16.59 11.76
CA VAL A 143 -33.23 15.69 12.27
C VAL A 143 -32.30 15.24 11.14
N GLN A 144 -32.81 14.94 9.95
CA GLN A 144 -31.97 14.66 8.77
C GLN A 144 -31.10 15.87 8.41
N ARG A 145 -31.66 17.08 8.38
CA ARG A 145 -30.89 18.31 8.14
C ARG A 145 -29.82 18.59 9.20
N LEU A 146 -30.03 18.14 10.44
CA LEU A 146 -29.04 18.24 11.53
C LEU A 146 -28.03 17.06 11.55
N THR A 147 -28.41 15.90 11.00
CA THR A 147 -27.60 14.67 11.00
C THR A 147 -26.79 14.51 9.71
N ILE A 148 -27.18 15.19 8.63
CA ILE A 148 -26.35 15.36 7.43
C ILE A 148 -25.20 16.32 7.81
N PRO A 149 -23.93 15.89 7.85
CA PRO A 149 -22.85 16.86 7.76
C PRO A 149 -23.01 17.53 6.40
N VAL A 150 -23.24 18.84 6.37
CA VAL A 150 -23.39 19.69 5.18
C VAL A 150 -22.58 19.11 4.01
N GLN A 151 -23.25 18.33 3.15
CA GLN A 151 -22.71 17.93 1.87
C GLN A 151 -22.96 19.12 0.97
N GLN A 152 -21.88 19.83 0.70
CA GLN A 152 -21.82 20.84 -0.33
C GLN A 152 -22.29 20.21 -1.64
N THR A 153 -23.23 20.92 -2.26
CA THR A 153 -23.78 20.72 -3.59
C THR A 153 -22.70 20.41 -4.63
N PRO A 154 -22.90 19.42 -5.53
CA PRO A 154 -22.07 19.24 -6.70
C PRO A 154 -22.55 20.23 -7.76
N ASP A 155 -21.93 21.39 -7.82
CA ASP A 155 -21.95 22.19 -9.04
C ASP A 155 -20.54 22.20 -9.63
N ALA A 156 -20.49 21.81 -10.89
CA ALA A 156 -19.29 21.58 -11.65
C ALA A 156 -18.61 22.90 -11.98
N THR A 157 -17.44 23.12 -11.38
CA THR A 157 -16.35 23.83 -12.06
C THR A 157 -15.03 23.26 -11.61
N THR A 158 -14.34 22.66 -12.57
CA THR A 158 -12.94 22.26 -12.57
C THR A 158 -12.07 23.36 -11.95
N ASP A 159 -11.39 23.07 -10.84
CA ASP A 159 -9.99 23.46 -10.60
C ASP A 159 -9.49 23.02 -9.20
N ASN A 160 -8.50 22.13 -9.21
CA ASN A 160 -7.29 22.16 -8.39
C ASN A 160 -7.40 22.52 -6.88
N GLN A 161 -7.28 21.53 -5.99
CA GLN A 161 -6.09 21.31 -5.12
C GLN A 161 -6.39 20.38 -3.94
N ASP A 162 -5.52 19.38 -3.84
CA ASP A 162 -5.34 18.46 -2.72
C ASP A 162 -5.23 19.19 -1.39
N ASN A 163 -6.31 19.20 -0.60
CA ASN A 163 -6.22 19.33 0.84
C ASN A 163 -5.97 17.93 1.44
N GLU A 164 -4.71 17.46 1.33
CA GLU A 164 -4.21 16.36 2.16
C GLU A 164 -4.56 16.66 3.63
N ARG A 165 -5.43 15.83 4.22
CA ARG A 165 -5.82 15.91 5.63
C ARG A 165 -4.57 15.77 6.51
N MET A 166 -3.96 16.88 6.88
CA MET A 166 -2.86 16.94 7.84
C MET A 166 -3.36 16.49 9.22
N LEU A 167 -3.02 15.28 9.65
CA LEU A 167 -3.34 14.80 10.99
C LEU A 167 -2.46 15.53 12.01
N ALA A 168 -3.11 16.27 12.91
CA ALA A 168 -2.47 16.93 14.03
C ALA A 168 -2.49 15.98 15.25
N HIS A 169 -1.31 15.62 15.75
CA HIS A 169 -1.13 14.84 16.97
C HIS A 169 -1.02 15.78 18.16
N PHE A 170 -1.72 15.50 19.26
CA PHE A 170 -1.66 16.34 20.46
C PHE A 170 -0.76 15.73 21.52
N TRP A 171 0.38 16.38 21.80
CA TRP A 171 1.27 15.99 22.89
C TRP A 171 2.17 17.16 23.33
N GLY A 172 2.58 17.15 24.59
CA GLY A 172 3.32 18.27 25.19
C GLY A 172 2.53 19.59 25.21
N GLY A 173 1.19 19.51 25.31
CA GLY A 173 0.28 20.65 25.38
C GLY A 173 0.07 21.42 24.07
N GLN A 174 0.53 20.90 22.93
CA GLN A 174 0.41 21.55 21.62
C GLN A 174 0.05 20.54 20.52
N PHE A 175 -0.59 21.02 19.45
CA PHE A 175 -0.77 20.27 18.21
C PHE A 175 0.56 20.20 17.45
N ARG A 176 0.98 18.99 17.13
CA ARG A 176 2.25 18.66 16.47
C ARG A 176 1.99 17.78 15.25
N ARG A 177 2.92 17.85 14.30
CA ARG A 177 2.74 17.23 12.97
C ARG A 177 3.21 15.78 12.88
N VAL A 178 3.78 15.24 13.97
CA VAL A 178 4.27 13.86 14.07
C VAL A 178 3.89 13.27 15.43
N PRO A 179 3.78 11.93 15.54
CA PRO A 179 3.49 11.26 16.80
C PRO A 179 4.67 11.30 17.79
N THR A 180 4.41 10.98 19.06
CA THR A 180 5.37 11.05 20.19
C THR A 180 6.57 10.11 20.05
N ASP A 181 6.42 9.02 19.30
CA ASP A 181 7.44 8.00 19.05
C ASP A 181 8.23 8.24 17.76
N PHE A 182 8.02 9.39 17.09
CA PHE A 182 8.65 9.69 15.81
C PHE A 182 10.18 9.70 15.87
N GLN A 183 10.80 8.98 14.94
CA GLN A 183 12.24 8.97 14.73
C GLN A 183 12.57 9.32 13.28
N VAL A 184 13.53 10.23 13.10
CA VAL A 184 14.03 10.54 11.75
C VAL A 184 14.67 9.27 11.16
N PRO A 185 14.25 8.75 10.00
CA PRO A 185 14.82 7.51 9.47
C PRO A 185 16.28 7.70 9.04
N ASP A 186 17.17 6.77 9.39
CA ASP A 186 18.52 6.73 8.81
C ASP A 186 18.46 5.97 7.49
N CYS A 187 18.48 6.70 6.38
CA CYS A 187 18.28 6.16 5.04
C CYS A 187 19.25 6.80 4.04
N SER A 188 19.22 6.35 2.78
CA SER A 188 20.01 6.96 1.71
C SER A 188 19.59 8.41 1.50
N THR A 189 20.53 9.25 1.00
CA THR A 189 20.21 10.66 0.72
C THR A 189 19.08 10.83 -0.28
N ARG A 190 18.95 9.91 -1.25
CA ARG A 190 17.82 9.87 -2.18
C ARG A 190 16.49 9.67 -1.46
N GLN A 191 16.39 8.65 -0.61
CA GLN A 191 15.16 8.36 0.13
C GLN A 191 14.80 9.51 1.08
N ALA A 192 15.82 10.10 1.70
CA ALA A 192 15.63 11.24 2.58
C ALA A 192 15.14 12.49 1.83
N TRP A 193 15.53 12.68 0.56
CA TRP A 193 15.01 13.76 -0.30
C TRP A 193 13.55 13.52 -0.70
N ILE A 194 13.18 12.28 -1.01
CA ILE A 194 11.77 11.92 -1.29
C ILE A 194 10.90 12.21 -0.06
N LEU A 195 11.33 11.79 1.13
CA LEU A 195 10.63 12.11 2.39
C LEU A 195 10.59 13.62 2.68
N TRP A 196 11.60 14.36 2.25
CA TRP A 196 11.67 15.82 2.41
C TRP A 196 10.62 16.54 1.56
N ARG A 197 10.35 16.05 0.35
CA ARG A 197 9.44 16.66 -0.63
C ARG A 197 8.02 16.12 -0.57
N CYS A 198 7.86 14.80 -0.43
CA CYS A 198 6.59 14.09 -0.57
C CYS A 198 6.06 13.52 0.75
N GLY A 199 6.89 13.41 1.80
CA GLY A 199 6.47 12.76 3.05
C GLY A 199 6.28 11.24 2.90
N ASN A 200 5.44 10.66 3.75
CA ASN A 200 5.10 9.22 3.72
C ASN A 200 3.59 9.04 3.91
N GLY A 201 2.87 8.67 2.84
CA GLY A 201 1.42 8.48 2.87
C GLY A 201 0.95 7.32 3.75
N VAL A 202 1.72 6.23 3.84
CA VAL A 202 1.36 5.05 4.67
C VAL A 202 1.47 5.35 6.15
N LYS A 203 2.53 6.09 6.55
CA LYS A 203 2.75 6.49 7.94
C LYS A 203 2.16 7.86 8.28
N GLN A 204 1.50 8.49 7.31
CA GLN A 204 0.93 9.84 7.38
C GLN A 204 1.93 10.89 7.88
N TRP A 205 3.20 10.75 7.48
CA TRP A 205 4.21 11.76 7.82
C TRP A 205 4.18 12.86 6.78
N PRO A 206 4.06 14.14 7.19
CA PRO A 206 4.13 15.24 6.24
C PRO A 206 5.53 15.34 5.64
N PRO A 207 5.68 16.02 4.50
CA PRO A 207 6.98 16.38 3.96
C PRO A 207 7.90 16.98 5.03
N PHE A 208 9.12 16.44 5.19
CA PHE A 208 10.00 16.84 6.31
C PHE A 208 10.44 18.31 6.25
N ARG A 209 10.30 18.99 5.10
CA ARG A 209 10.45 20.44 4.96
C ARG A 209 9.50 21.25 5.86
N LEU A 210 8.34 20.68 6.19
CA LEU A 210 7.28 21.30 6.99
C LEU A 210 7.42 21.05 8.49
N LEU A 211 8.35 20.19 8.91
CA LEU A 211 8.57 19.87 10.33
C LEU A 211 9.43 20.94 11.00
N ASP A 212 9.08 21.41 12.18
CA ASP A 212 9.96 22.28 12.97
C ASP A 212 10.69 21.47 14.07
N GLY A 213 11.73 22.05 14.68
CA GLY A 213 12.39 21.46 15.85
C GLY A 213 11.41 21.24 17.01
N ARG A 214 10.35 22.06 17.08
CA ARG A 214 9.26 21.92 18.04
C ARG A 214 8.35 20.73 17.75
N ASP A 215 8.38 20.14 16.56
CA ASP A 215 7.62 18.92 16.25
C ASP A 215 8.35 17.65 16.72
N MET A 216 9.62 17.73 17.11
CA MET A 216 10.42 16.55 17.45
C MET A 216 10.24 16.15 18.92
N PRO A 217 10.12 14.84 19.24
CA PRO A 217 9.90 14.36 20.61
C PRO A 217 11.09 14.63 21.53
N ASP A 218 12.31 14.42 21.02
CA ASP A 218 13.54 14.55 21.79
C ASP A 218 14.55 15.51 21.16
N ARG A 219 15.43 16.08 22.01
CA ARG A 219 16.59 16.89 21.57
C ARG A 219 17.51 16.13 20.61
N LYS A 220 17.57 14.79 20.70
CA LYS A 220 18.29 13.94 19.76
C LYS A 220 17.69 14.02 18.35
N GLN A 221 16.36 13.91 18.23
CA GLN A 221 15.68 14.00 16.94
C GLN A 221 15.69 15.43 16.38
N GLN A 222 15.64 16.46 17.24
CA GLN A 222 15.86 17.86 16.85
C GLN A 222 17.22 18.07 16.16
N ARG A 223 18.29 17.53 16.74
CA ARG A 223 19.64 17.58 16.14
C ARG A 223 19.67 16.86 14.80
N ARG A 224 19.04 15.68 14.70
CA ARG A 224 18.98 14.89 13.46
C ARG A 224 18.18 15.60 12.36
N LEU A 225 17.04 16.20 12.67
CA LEU A 225 16.29 17.03 11.72
C LEU A 225 17.11 18.23 11.26
N SER A 226 17.87 18.85 12.16
CA SER A 226 18.76 19.97 11.81
C SER A 226 19.90 19.55 10.86
N ASP A 227 20.47 18.36 11.08
CA ASP A 227 21.50 17.78 10.21
C ASP A 227 20.92 17.39 8.84
N LEU A 228 19.72 16.83 8.82
CA LEU A 228 18.99 16.50 7.60
C LEU A 228 18.68 17.76 6.80
N ARG A 229 18.11 18.78 7.45
CA ARG A 229 17.79 20.08 6.85
C ARG A 229 19.01 20.76 6.24
N PHE A 230 20.19 20.62 6.85
CA PHE A 230 21.43 21.15 6.29
C PHE A 230 21.78 20.51 4.94
N VAL A 231 21.60 19.19 4.79
CA VAL A 231 21.85 18.48 3.53
C VAL A 231 20.77 18.83 2.50
N MET A 232 19.49 18.79 2.90
CA MET A 232 18.38 19.01 1.98
C MET A 232 18.30 20.45 1.48
N LYS A 233 18.64 21.45 2.30
CA LYS A 233 18.73 22.85 1.84
C LYS A 233 19.78 23.05 0.74
N LYS A 234 20.87 22.28 0.73
CA LYS A 234 21.85 22.35 -0.37
C LYS A 234 21.27 21.83 -1.67
N LEU A 235 20.52 20.73 -1.61
CA LEU A 235 19.80 20.18 -2.77
C LEU A 235 18.70 21.14 -3.24
N GLU A 236 17.97 21.77 -2.32
CA GLU A 236 16.97 22.79 -2.68
C GLU A 236 17.59 23.99 -3.39
N LEU A 237 18.73 24.49 -2.92
CA LEU A 237 19.42 25.61 -3.57
C LEU A 237 19.93 25.26 -4.97
N ASP A 238 20.47 24.06 -5.16
CA ASP A 238 20.92 23.58 -6.47
C ASP A 238 19.75 23.26 -7.43
N ALA A 239 18.63 22.78 -6.88
CA ALA A 239 17.41 22.59 -7.65
C ALA A 239 16.74 23.92 -8.03
N ALA A 240 16.82 24.93 -7.14
CA ALA A 240 16.34 26.28 -7.38
C ALA A 240 17.15 26.96 -8.49
N SER A 241 18.48 26.85 -8.46
CA SER A 241 19.34 27.44 -9.50
C SER A 241 19.11 26.83 -10.90
N LYS A 242 18.64 25.58 -10.96
CA LYS A 242 18.27 24.86 -12.19
C LYS A 242 16.79 25.02 -12.57
N ASN A 243 15.99 25.79 -11.82
CA ASN A 243 14.54 25.93 -12.00
C ASN A 243 13.75 24.61 -11.99
N LEU A 244 14.26 23.59 -11.31
CA LEU A 244 13.64 22.25 -11.25
C LEU A 244 12.63 22.11 -10.10
N LEU A 245 12.44 23.17 -9.30
CA LEU A 245 11.51 23.18 -8.17
C LEU A 245 10.07 23.48 -8.64
N GLN A 246 9.43 22.54 -9.33
CA GLN A 246 7.98 22.59 -9.50
C GLN A 246 7.24 22.11 -8.24
N HIS A 247 5.95 22.45 -8.11
CA HIS A 247 5.02 21.97 -7.07
C HIS A 247 4.67 20.48 -7.25
N SER A 248 5.62 19.64 -7.66
CA SER A 248 5.38 18.22 -7.87
C SER A 248 5.44 17.46 -6.55
N GLN A 249 4.33 16.76 -6.28
CA GLN A 249 4.12 15.86 -5.14
C GLN A 249 4.49 14.40 -5.48
N SER A 250 4.83 14.11 -6.74
CA SER A 250 5.18 12.75 -7.20
C SER A 250 6.58 12.32 -6.77
N ILE A 251 6.70 11.05 -6.39
CA ILE A 251 7.97 10.39 -6.01
C ILE A 251 8.96 10.37 -7.19
N GLU A 252 8.45 10.29 -8.41
CA GLU A 252 9.24 10.26 -9.65
C GLU A 252 9.90 11.62 -9.91
N ASP A 253 9.14 12.70 -9.73
CA ASP A 253 9.66 14.06 -9.86
C ASP A 253 10.67 14.40 -8.75
N ALA A 254 10.40 13.98 -7.51
CA ALA A 254 11.38 14.14 -6.44
C ALA A 254 12.68 13.36 -6.73
N THR A 255 12.58 12.19 -7.36
CA THR A 255 13.74 11.40 -7.80
C THR A 255 14.51 12.10 -8.92
N SER A 256 13.83 12.63 -9.94
CA SER A 256 14.49 13.28 -11.08
C SER A 256 15.26 14.52 -10.64
N VAL A 257 14.66 15.34 -9.77
CA VAL A 257 15.32 16.50 -9.16
C VAL A 257 16.54 16.08 -8.34
N TYR A 258 16.45 14.98 -7.59
CA TYR A 258 17.58 14.46 -6.82
C TYR A 258 18.75 14.05 -7.73
N LEU A 259 18.49 13.30 -8.81
CA LEU A 259 19.54 12.87 -9.73
C LEU A 259 20.23 14.06 -10.41
N ALA A 260 19.48 15.11 -10.75
CA ALA A 260 20.03 16.33 -11.31
C ALA A 260 20.88 17.15 -10.31
N CYS A 261 20.62 17.01 -9.00
CA CYS A 261 21.23 17.83 -7.95
C CYS A 261 22.21 17.08 -7.02
N VAL A 262 22.39 15.78 -7.21
CA VAL A 262 23.21 14.93 -6.32
C VAL A 262 24.67 15.41 -6.22
N ASP A 263 25.19 16.02 -7.27
CA ASP A 263 26.56 16.55 -7.32
C ASP A 263 26.80 17.69 -6.31
N SER A 264 25.78 18.47 -5.97
CA SER A 264 25.87 19.54 -4.97
C SER A 264 26.15 19.05 -3.54
N VAL A 265 25.87 17.77 -3.29
CA VAL A 265 26.07 17.07 -2.02
C VAL A 265 27.13 15.96 -2.16
N ALA A 266 27.84 15.91 -3.30
CA ALA A 266 28.88 14.91 -3.52
C ALA A 266 30.02 15.07 -2.50
N VAL A 267 30.37 13.97 -1.85
CA VAL A 267 31.49 13.89 -0.90
C VAL A 267 32.72 13.30 -1.59
N GLU A 268 33.93 13.68 -1.18
CA GLU A 268 35.20 13.15 -1.73
C GLU A 268 35.22 11.62 -1.87
N SER A 269 35.81 11.14 -2.98
CA SER A 269 35.78 9.73 -3.40
C SER A 269 36.64 8.82 -2.51
N ARG A 270 37.53 9.42 -1.72
CA ARG A 270 38.45 8.72 -0.83
C ARG A 270 38.26 9.15 0.61
N THR A 271 38.36 8.19 1.54
CA THR A 271 38.45 8.47 2.97
C THR A 271 39.77 9.15 3.32
N GLU A 272 39.91 9.73 4.51
CA GLU A 272 41.19 10.23 5.04
C GLU A 272 42.29 9.13 5.07
N ARG A 273 41.90 7.84 5.04
CA ARG A 273 42.80 6.68 4.92
C ARG A 273 42.92 6.13 3.48
N SER A 274 42.67 6.96 2.47
CA SER A 274 42.78 6.63 1.03
C SER A 274 41.91 5.49 0.47
N ARG A 275 40.99 4.92 1.26
CA ARG A 275 40.02 3.91 0.81
C ARG A 275 38.90 4.50 -0.05
N LYS A 276 38.48 3.78 -1.10
CA LYS A 276 37.38 4.19 -2.00
C LYS A 276 36.04 4.20 -1.25
N ARG A 277 35.30 5.32 -1.30
CA ARG A 277 33.96 5.44 -0.71
C ARG A 277 32.89 4.97 -1.69
N ARG A 278 31.95 4.13 -1.23
CA ARG A 278 30.74 3.75 -1.99
C ARG A 278 29.69 4.87 -1.87
N ARG A 279 29.88 5.96 -2.62
CA ARG A 279 29.12 7.22 -2.52
C ARG A 279 27.60 7.04 -2.57
N GLY A 280 27.09 6.16 -3.43
CA GLY A 280 25.65 5.88 -3.57
C GLY A 280 25.01 5.12 -2.40
N GLN A 281 25.81 4.54 -1.50
CA GLN A 281 25.33 3.76 -0.34
C GLN A 281 25.49 4.52 0.99
N LEU A 282 25.93 5.78 0.95
CA LEU A 282 26.10 6.57 2.17
C LEU A 282 24.74 7.05 2.70
N SER A 283 24.55 6.93 4.01
CA SER A 283 23.41 7.54 4.68
C SER A 283 23.50 9.06 4.64
N TRP A 284 22.35 9.74 4.63
CA TRP A 284 22.31 11.20 4.68
C TRP A 284 23.02 11.75 5.93
N SER A 285 22.98 11.01 7.04
CA SER A 285 23.62 11.38 8.31
C SER A 285 25.15 11.36 8.21
N THR A 286 25.71 10.42 7.46
CA THR A 286 27.15 10.34 7.17
C THR A 286 27.57 11.47 6.23
N ILE A 287 26.77 11.74 5.21
CA ILE A 287 27.02 12.85 4.26
C ILE A 287 26.96 14.21 4.98
N ALA A 288 26.00 14.42 5.87
CA ALA A 288 25.90 15.64 6.68
C ALA A 288 27.16 15.88 7.52
N LYS A 289 27.68 14.84 8.18
CA LYS A 289 28.92 14.91 8.98
C LYS A 289 30.12 15.28 8.11
N LEU A 290 30.28 14.62 6.95
CA LEU A 290 31.41 14.87 6.05
C LEU A 290 31.38 16.27 5.45
N LEU A 291 30.20 16.76 5.03
CA LEU A 291 30.04 18.12 4.53
C LEU A 291 30.31 19.19 5.60
N ARG A 292 29.94 18.93 6.86
CA ARG A 292 30.26 19.84 7.97
C ARG A 292 31.75 19.83 8.31
N GLN A 293 32.42 18.68 8.24
CA GLN A 293 33.87 18.60 8.42
C GLN A 293 34.62 19.36 7.32
N GLN A 294 34.18 19.24 6.06
CA GLN A 294 34.72 20.03 4.95
C GLN A 294 34.52 21.54 5.15
N LYS A 295 33.35 21.97 5.63
CA LYS A 295 33.07 23.39 5.94
C LYS A 295 33.89 23.93 7.11
N LYS A 296 34.38 23.08 8.01
CA LYS A 296 35.29 23.48 9.12
C LYS A 296 36.76 23.56 8.70
N LYS A 297 37.14 22.92 7.59
CA LYS A 297 38.51 22.91 7.03
C LYS A 297 38.73 24.01 5.98
N LYS A 298 37.67 24.65 5.49
CA LYS A 298 37.69 25.88 4.69
C LYS A 298 37.44 27.08 5.59
#